data_AF-A0A2H9NW72-F1
#
_entry.id   AF-A0A2H9NW72-F1
#
_cell.length_a   1.000
_cell.length_b   1.000
_cell.length_c   1.000
_cell.angle_alpha   90.00
_cell.angle_beta   90.00
_cell.angle_gamma   90.00
#
_symmetry.space_group_name_H-M   'P 1'
#
loop_
_entity.id
_entity.type
_entity.pdbx_description
1 polymer ?
#
loop_
_entity_poly.entity_id
_entity_poly.type
_entity_poly.pdbx_seq_one_letter_code
_entity_poly.pdbx_strand_id
1 'polypeptide(L)'
;MKQKTKGTNAERELVHMFWEVGWAAIRVAGSGSSPHPSPDVLAGNAVRRVAIECKSIKDKQVYLGKDEVQQLQYFAGLFGAEPWVGVRFGKGKWFFLTPEDLHM
;
A
#
# COMPACT_ATOMS: atom_id res chain seq x y z
N MET A 1 -5.75 1.49 -19.97
CA MET A 1 -4.61 2.43 -19.80
C MET A 1 -4.83 3.48 -18.70
N LYS A 2 -5.89 4.30 -18.72
CA LYS A 2 -6.12 5.38 -17.72
C LYS A 2 -6.16 4.96 -16.24
N GLN A 3 -6.61 3.75 -15.89
CA GLN A 3 -6.65 3.28 -14.50
C GLN A 3 -5.27 2.85 -13.98
N LYS A 4 -4.51 2.06 -14.77
CA LYS A 4 -3.15 1.64 -14.41
C LYS A 4 -2.23 2.83 -14.16
N THR A 5 -2.29 3.85 -15.03
CA THR A 5 -1.52 5.09 -14.84
C THR A 5 -1.89 5.83 -13.54
N LYS A 6 -3.16 5.81 -13.13
CA LYS A 6 -3.59 6.43 -11.87
C LYS A 6 -3.06 5.69 -10.65
N GLY A 7 -3.11 4.36 -10.65
CA GLY A 7 -2.53 3.53 -9.59
C GLY A 7 -1.04 3.80 -9.44
N THR A 8 -0.31 3.71 -10.55
CA THR A 8 1.15 3.99 -10.57
C THR A 8 1.48 5.41 -10.09
N ASN A 9 0.67 6.41 -10.42
CA ASN A 9 0.89 7.77 -9.93
C ASN A 9 0.60 7.90 -8.43
N ALA A 10 -0.42 7.21 -7.90
CA ALA A 10 -0.71 7.19 -6.48
C ALA A 10 0.40 6.48 -5.67
N GLU A 11 0.92 5.35 -6.17
CA GLU A 11 2.06 4.67 -5.56
C GLU A 11 3.31 5.56 -5.53
N ARG A 12 3.56 6.32 -6.61
CA ARG A 12 4.68 7.28 -6.66
C ARG A 12 4.49 8.42 -5.67
N GLU A 13 3.29 9.00 -5.62
CA GLU A 13 2.92 10.03 -4.64
C GLU A 13 3.19 9.54 -3.21
N LEU A 14 2.76 8.31 -2.89
CA LEU A 14 2.98 7.73 -1.58
C LEU A 14 4.47 7.52 -1.27
N VAL A 15 5.26 7.03 -2.24
CA VAL A 15 6.72 6.93 -2.07
C VAL A 15 7.34 8.29 -1.78
N HIS A 16 6.98 9.33 -2.52
CA HIS A 16 7.48 10.68 -2.26
C HIS A 16 7.10 11.18 -0.86
N MET A 17 5.86 10.96 -0.42
CA MET A 17 5.43 11.32 0.93
C MET A 17 6.27 10.66 2.03
N PHE A 18 6.68 9.41 1.87
CA PHE A 18 7.58 8.75 2.82
C PHE A 18 8.97 9.41 2.85
N TRP A 19 9.54 9.69 1.68
CA TRP A 19 10.85 10.37 1.57
C TRP A 19 10.84 11.77 2.19
N GLU A 20 9.73 12.52 2.04
CA GLU A 20 9.55 13.85 2.62
C GLU A 20 9.55 13.85 4.15
N VAL A 21 9.15 12.74 4.78
CA VAL A 21 9.10 12.59 6.25
C VAL A 21 10.25 11.76 6.82
N GLY A 22 11.33 11.57 6.06
CA GLY A 22 12.55 10.91 6.53
C GLY A 22 12.50 9.38 6.54
N TRP A 23 11.63 8.77 5.73
CA TRP A 23 11.60 7.33 5.49
C TRP A 23 12.19 6.99 4.13
N ALA A 24 12.83 5.83 3.99
CA ALA A 24 13.17 5.28 2.69
C ALA A 24 11.98 4.48 2.16
N ALA A 25 11.60 4.69 0.90
CA ALA A 25 10.49 3.97 0.28
C ALA A 25 10.76 3.59 -1.18
N ILE A 26 10.23 2.43 -1.58
CA ILE A 26 10.30 1.88 -2.93
C ILE A 26 8.95 1.33 -3.38
N ARG A 27 8.72 1.33 -4.69
CA ARG A 27 7.61 0.57 -5.30
C ARG A 27 8.08 -0.84 -5.62
N VAL A 28 7.21 -1.82 -5.41
CA VAL A 28 7.51 -3.21 -5.74
C VAL A 28 7.22 -3.46 -7.22
N ALA A 29 8.19 -4.04 -7.92
CA ALA A 29 8.05 -4.34 -9.32
C ALA A 29 7.05 -5.49 -9.53
N GLY A 30 6.06 -5.27 -10.39
CA GLY A 30 5.12 -6.32 -10.76
C GLY A 30 4.18 -6.78 -9.64
N SER A 31 3.89 -5.93 -8.64
CA SER A 31 3.07 -6.27 -7.47
C SER A 31 1.73 -6.94 -7.83
N GLY A 32 1.04 -6.41 -8.84
CA GLY A 32 -0.24 -6.95 -9.32
C GLY A 32 -0.16 -8.14 -10.30
N SER A 33 1.03 -8.66 -10.60
CA SER A 33 1.21 -9.78 -11.55
C SER A 33 2.21 -10.83 -11.06
N SER A 34 2.76 -10.65 -9.86
CA SER A 34 3.70 -11.58 -9.24
C SER A 34 2.99 -12.89 -8.88
N PRO A 35 3.61 -14.07 -9.10
CA PRO A 35 3.09 -15.33 -8.58
C PRO A 35 3.25 -15.44 -7.04
N HIS A 36 4.05 -14.56 -6.44
CA HIS A 36 4.26 -14.48 -4.99
C HIS A 36 3.54 -13.26 -4.41
N PRO A 37 3.00 -13.36 -3.16
CA PRO A 37 2.46 -12.21 -2.45
C PRO A 37 3.45 -11.06 -2.40
N SER A 38 2.96 -9.85 -2.69
CA SER A 38 3.80 -8.65 -2.71
C SER A 38 2.94 -7.41 -2.44
N PRO A 39 3.43 -6.46 -1.62
CA PRO A 39 2.76 -5.18 -1.45
C PRO A 39 3.02 -4.29 -2.66
N ASP A 40 2.35 -3.15 -2.75
CA ASP A 40 2.64 -2.13 -3.76
C ASP A 40 3.87 -1.28 -3.38
N VAL A 41 3.97 -0.93 -2.10
CA VAL A 41 5.04 -0.08 -1.56
C VAL A 41 5.66 -0.74 -0.35
N LEU A 42 6.99 -0.70 -0.29
CA LEU A 42 7.76 -0.96 0.92
C LEU A 42 8.35 0.37 1.39
N ALA A 43 8.18 0.67 2.67
CA ALA A 43 8.82 1.82 3.29
C ALA A 43 9.41 1.43 4.64
N GLY A 44 10.46 2.12 5.06
CA GLY A 44 11.08 1.89 6.35
C GLY A 44 11.97 3.04 6.80
N ASN A 45 12.26 3.04 8.09
CA ASN A 45 13.28 3.88 8.70
C ASN A 45 14.14 3.02 9.65
N ALA A 46 14.93 3.66 10.52
CA ALA A 46 15.82 2.94 11.43
C ALA A 46 15.08 2.02 12.43
N VAL A 47 13.78 2.19 12.64
CA VAL A 47 13.00 1.53 13.69
C VAL A 47 11.87 0.66 13.13
N ARG A 48 11.16 1.16 12.11
CA ARG A 48 9.94 0.52 11.59
C ARG A 48 10.07 0.24 10.09
N ARG A 49 9.37 -0.81 9.66
CA ARG A 49 9.20 -1.19 8.26
C ARG A 49 7.73 -1.45 8.01
N VAL A 50 7.21 -0.96 6.90
CA VAL A 50 5.81 -1.10 6.52
C VAL A 50 5.72 -1.65 5.10
N ALA A 51 4.81 -2.61 4.92
CA ALA A 51 4.39 -3.14 3.63
C ALA A 51 2.98 -2.59 3.36
N ILE A 52 2.80 -1.92 2.23
CA ILE A 52 1.60 -1.14 1.97
C ILE A 52 0.91 -1.59 0.69
N GLU A 53 -0.37 -1.88 0.80
CA GLU A 53 -1.31 -2.00 -0.32
C GLU A 53 -1.91 -0.62 -0.64
N CYS A 54 -1.82 -0.17 -1.89
CA CYS A 54 -2.13 1.20 -2.28
C CYS A 54 -3.42 1.29 -3.11
N LYS A 55 -4.46 1.91 -2.54
CA LYS A 55 -5.75 2.14 -3.23
C LYS A 55 -5.99 3.62 -3.47
N SER A 56 -6.06 4.03 -4.75
CA SER A 56 -6.59 5.34 -5.13
C SER A 56 -7.95 5.19 -5.80
N ILE A 57 -9.00 5.63 -5.10
CA ILE A 57 -10.38 5.51 -5.57
C ILE A 57 -11.06 6.87 -5.66
N LYS A 58 -12.06 6.99 -6.53
CA LYS A 58 -12.86 8.23 -6.64
C LYS A 58 -14.12 8.20 -5.77
N ASP A 59 -14.56 7.00 -5.42
CA ASP A 59 -15.76 6.80 -4.62
C ASP A 59 -15.51 7.17 -3.15
N LYS A 60 -16.52 7.09 -2.30
CA LYS A 60 -16.42 7.31 -0.84
C LYS A 60 -16.11 6.04 -0.06
N GLN A 61 -16.13 4.87 -0.71
CA GLN A 61 -15.91 3.57 -0.09
C GLN A 61 -14.91 2.76 -0.90
N VAL A 62 -14.02 2.04 -0.19
CA VAL A 62 -13.09 1.08 -0.77
C VAL A 62 -13.47 -0.31 -0.27
N TYR A 63 -13.51 -1.29 -1.16
CA TYR A 63 -13.63 -2.70 -0.81
C TYR A 63 -12.25 -3.33 -0.98
N LEU A 64 -11.78 -3.99 0.07
CA LEU A 64 -10.53 -4.76 0.07
C LEU A 64 -10.89 -6.24 0.04
N GLY A 65 -10.33 -6.97 -0.93
CA GLY A 65 -10.52 -8.41 -1.01
C GLY A 65 -9.87 -9.11 0.18
N LYS A 66 -10.52 -10.13 0.76
CA LYS A 66 -9.95 -10.91 1.87
C LYS A 66 -8.58 -11.52 1.49
N ASP A 67 -8.47 -12.03 0.27
CA ASP A 67 -7.23 -12.62 -0.24
C ASP A 67 -6.09 -11.60 -0.36
N GLU A 68 -6.41 -10.35 -0.74
CA GLU A 68 -5.42 -9.26 -0.86
C GLU A 68 -4.85 -8.90 0.52
N VAL A 69 -5.72 -8.77 1.53
CA VAL A 69 -5.31 -8.52 2.92
C VAL A 69 -4.49 -9.67 3.46
N GLN A 70 -4.91 -10.92 3.21
CA GLN A 70 -4.16 -12.11 3.65
C GLN A 70 -2.78 -12.20 2.98
N GLN A 71 -2.67 -11.90 1.69
CA GLN A 71 -1.40 -11.87 0.97
C GLN A 71 -0.47 -10.78 1.51
N LEU A 72 -1.01 -9.59 1.79
CA LEU A 72 -0.26 -8.50 2.41
C LEU A 72 0.28 -8.91 3.79
N GLN A 73 -0.59 -9.45 4.65
CA GLN A 73 -0.21 -9.93 5.99
C GLN A 73 0.85 -11.04 5.91
N TYR A 74 0.69 -11.98 4.99
CA TYR A 74 1.63 -13.07 4.78
C TYR A 74 3.02 -12.56 4.36
N PHE A 75 3.07 -11.69 3.35
CA PHE A 75 4.32 -11.07 2.93
C PHE A 75 4.96 -10.27 4.07
N ALA A 76 4.17 -9.41 4.74
CA ALA A 76 4.64 -8.54 5.80
C ALA A 76 5.25 -9.34 6.97
N GLY A 77 4.60 -10.45 7.35
CA GLY A 77 5.10 -11.37 8.37
C GLY A 77 6.45 -12.00 8.01
N LEU A 78 6.62 -12.46 6.77
CA LEU A 78 7.89 -13.01 6.31
C LEU A 78 9.00 -11.95 6.21
N PHE A 79 8.66 -10.75 5.76
CA PHE A 79 9.62 -9.67 5.57
C PHE A 79 10.02 -8.98 6.89
N GLY A 80 9.21 -9.10 7.94
CA GLY A 80 9.40 -8.36 9.18
C GLY A 80 9.00 -6.89 9.05
N ALA A 81 7.87 -6.66 8.39
CA ALA A 81 7.22 -5.36 8.23
C ALA A 81 5.78 -5.40 8.76
N GLU A 82 5.25 -4.22 9.08
CA GLU A 82 3.85 -4.06 9.46
C GLU A 82 2.98 -3.97 8.20
N PRO A 83 1.85 -4.69 8.13
CA PRO A 83 0.91 -4.58 7.01
C PRO A 83 0.04 -3.33 7.16
N TRP A 84 -0.04 -2.52 6.09
CA TRP A 84 -0.87 -1.33 6.06
C TRP A 84 -1.62 -1.22 4.73
N VAL A 85 -2.83 -0.66 4.77
CA VAL A 85 -3.57 -0.28 3.57
C VAL A 85 -3.61 1.25 3.49
N GLY A 86 -3.01 1.79 2.43
CA GLY A 86 -3.03 3.22 2.10
C GLY A 86 -4.16 3.52 1.14
N VAL A 87 -5.15 4.31 1.57
CA VAL A 87 -6.31 4.67 0.75
C VAL A 87 -6.34 6.17 0.50
N ARG A 88 -6.46 6.57 -0.76
CA ARG A 88 -6.66 7.96 -1.15
C ARG A 88 -7.96 8.14 -1.93
N PHE A 89 -8.88 8.91 -1.36
CA PHE A 89 -10.15 9.25 -1.96
C PHE A 89 -10.02 10.54 -2.80
N GLY A 90 -10.15 10.41 -4.13
CA GLY A 90 -10.02 11.52 -5.07
C GLY A 90 -8.64 12.18 -5.06
N LYS A 91 -8.61 13.51 -4.95
CA LYS A 91 -7.38 14.32 -4.72
C LYS A 91 -7.22 14.68 -3.23
N GLY A 92 -7.88 13.94 -2.34
CA GLY A 92 -7.86 14.19 -0.90
C GLY A 92 -6.60 13.67 -0.23
N LYS A 93 -6.66 13.62 1.11
CA LYS A 93 -5.60 13.08 1.96
C LYS A 93 -5.55 11.56 1.87
N TRP A 94 -4.38 11.02 2.22
CA TRP A 94 -4.18 9.60 2.46
C TRP A 94 -4.71 9.20 3.83
N PHE A 95 -5.34 8.04 3.88
CA PHE A 95 -5.75 7.34 5.10
C PHE A 95 -4.99 6.03 5.16
N PHE A 96 -4.52 5.67 6.35
CA PHE A 96 -3.76 4.45 6.58
C PHE A 96 -4.51 3.61 7.59
N LEU A 97 -4.77 2.37 7.21
CA LEU A 97 -5.52 1.40 8.00
C LEU A 97 -4.66 0.17 8.22
N THR A 98 -4.69 -0.36 9.43
CA THR A 98 -4.19 -1.70 9.74
C THR A 98 -5.25 -2.75 9.38
N PRO A 99 -4.87 -4.02 9.17
CA PRO A 99 -5.86 -5.08 8.96
C PRO A 99 -6.91 -5.17 10.08
N GLU A 100 -6.55 -4.82 11.32
CA GLU A 100 -7.44 -4.78 12.47
C GLU A 100 -8.50 -3.68 12.39
N ASP A 101 -8.24 -2.60 11.64
CA ASP A 101 -9.19 -1.52 11.40
C ASP A 101 -10.26 -1.89 10.36
N LEU A 102 -10.06 -3.00 9.64
CA LEU A 102 -10.97 -3.45 8.59
C LEU A 102 -12.09 -4.30 9.19
N HIS A 103 -13.33 -3.84 9.08
CA HIS A 103 -14.50 -4.67 9.36
C HIS A 103 -14.63 -5.75 8.27
N MET A 104 -14.27 -7.00 8.59
CA MET A 104 -14.27 -8.16 7.68
C MET A 104 -15.58 -8.96 7.63
#